data_AF-A0A7X6C978-F1
#
_entry.id   AF-A0A7X6C978-F1
#
_cell.length_a   1.000
_cell.length_b   1.000
_cell.length_c   1.000
_cell.angle_alpha   90.00
_cell.angle_beta   90.00
_cell.angle_gamma   90.00
#
_symmetry.space_group_name_H-M   'P 1'
#
loop_
_entity.id
_entity.type
_entity.pdbx_description
1 polymer ?
#
loop_
_entity_poly.entity_id
_entity_poly.type
_entity_poly.pdbx_seq_one_letter_code
_entity_poly.pdbx_strand_id
1 'polypeptide(L)'
;MTVEEALAIVETVLDDDEQLNDVQELIFKQCWEGRQSYEEIAKLSKYDDEYIKAAGYKLWKQLSEAFEEKVKKSNIKAVVKRYLRRHHVTLHRTQVIGVNLSGADLSGARLSFANLSEYDSSTDLQGATISDNKTVSDQIIKAEDAHNQGILSSIKSRIYHWNDLRFRCEEAVKIAEALDRTSTLFFPNSKARLTTPSGRQNQEPDFLIFHQGKWGILEILHPDTEKDETRDRQFASHGISIIHYCDANRCKEEPDRIVQEFLDILSQG
;
A
#
# COMPACT_ATOMS: atom_id res chain seq x y z
N MET A 1 7.26 11.66 4.44
CA MET A 1 8.55 11.80 5.14
C MET A 1 8.37 11.73 6.63
N THR A 2 8.24 10.48 7.10
CA THR A 2 8.46 10.08 8.49
C THR A 2 9.93 10.29 8.86
N VAL A 3 10.28 10.11 10.13
CA VAL A 3 11.67 10.20 10.59
C VAL A 3 12.54 9.07 10.03
N GLU A 4 11.98 7.86 9.91
CA GLU A 4 12.71 6.70 9.37
C GLU A 4 12.93 6.82 7.85
N GLU A 5 11.96 7.36 7.10
CA GLU A 5 12.16 7.69 5.69
C GLU A 5 13.27 8.73 5.50
N ALA A 6 13.35 9.72 6.40
CA ALA A 6 14.39 10.73 6.35
C ALA A 6 15.77 10.19 6.72
N LEU A 7 15.82 9.23 7.66
CA LEU A 7 17.06 8.56 8.05
C LEU A 7 17.60 7.70 6.90
N ALA A 8 16.74 6.92 6.25
CA ALA A 8 17.14 6.12 5.09
C ALA A 8 17.71 6.99 3.95
N ILE A 9 17.12 8.18 3.71
CA ILE A 9 17.67 9.13 2.73
C ILE A 9 19.06 9.62 3.17
N VAL A 10 19.23 9.93 4.45
CA VAL A 10 20.53 10.36 4.98
C VAL A 10 21.57 9.25 4.82
N GLU A 11 21.23 8.01 5.14
CA GLU A 11 22.11 6.85 4.96
C GLU A 11 22.46 6.60 3.50
N THR A 12 21.54 6.81 2.56
CA THR A 12 21.86 6.68 1.12
C THR A 12 22.78 7.78 0.59
N VAL A 13 22.87 8.91 1.29
CA VAL A 13 23.69 10.06 0.89
C VAL A 13 25.07 10.01 1.55
N LEU A 14 25.20 9.28 2.66
CA LEU A 14 26.47 8.99 3.30
C LEU A 14 27.07 7.74 2.62
N ASP A 15 28.34 7.80 2.22
CA ASP A 15 29.04 6.64 1.66
C ASP A 15 29.13 5.50 2.68
N ASP A 16 29.36 4.26 2.22
CA ASP A 16 29.36 3.03 3.04
C ASP A 16 30.28 3.09 4.29
N ASP A 17 31.31 3.95 4.28
CA ASP A 17 32.27 4.14 5.37
C ASP A 17 31.85 5.20 6.41
N GLU A 18 30.76 5.96 6.18
CA GLU A 18 30.33 7.09 7.01
C GLU A 18 28.93 6.91 7.66
N GLN A 19 28.57 5.67 7.98
CA GLN A 19 27.30 5.37 8.66
C GLN A 19 27.17 6.12 10.00
N LEU A 20 25.93 6.53 10.30
CA LEU A 20 25.62 7.14 11.57
C LEU A 20 25.72 6.11 12.69
N ASN A 21 26.33 6.47 13.81
CA ASN A 21 26.26 5.65 15.02
C ASN A 21 24.94 5.88 15.77
N ASP A 22 24.61 5.00 16.73
CA ASP A 22 23.39 5.06 17.54
C ASP A 22 23.08 6.44 18.13
N VAL A 23 24.13 7.20 18.51
CA VAL A 23 23.99 8.52 19.12
C VAL A 23 23.69 9.58 18.07
N GLN A 24 24.31 9.50 16.90
CA GLN A 24 24.03 10.37 15.77
C GLN A 24 22.63 10.12 15.20
N GLU A 25 22.21 8.85 15.07
CA GLU A 25 20.85 8.50 14.70
C GLU A 25 19.84 9.09 15.68
N LEU A 26 20.08 8.91 16.99
CA LEU A 26 19.19 9.45 18.02
C LEU A 26 19.08 10.98 17.90
N ILE A 27 20.21 11.68 17.77
CA ILE A 27 20.23 13.14 17.62
C ILE A 27 19.45 13.56 16.37
N PHE A 28 19.64 12.85 15.25
CA PHE A 28 18.90 13.09 14.01
C PHE A 28 17.40 12.91 14.22
N LYS A 29 16.96 11.78 14.78
CA LYS A 29 15.54 11.47 14.99
C LYS A 29 14.85 12.53 15.86
N GLN A 30 15.48 12.90 16.98
CA GLN A 30 14.92 13.90 17.90
C GLN A 30 14.89 15.30 17.30
N CYS A 31 15.90 15.68 16.51
CA CYS A 31 15.92 16.95 15.80
C CYS A 31 14.88 17.00 14.68
N TRP A 32 14.65 15.88 13.99
CA TRP A 32 13.66 15.76 12.94
C TRP A 32 12.22 15.85 13.47
N GLU A 33 11.92 15.28 14.63
CA GLU A 33 10.59 15.40 15.24
C GLU A 33 10.33 16.80 15.84
N GLY A 34 11.38 17.60 15.98
CA GLY A 34 11.30 19.04 16.27
C GLY A 34 11.12 19.36 17.75
N ARG A 35 11.46 18.46 18.67
CA ARG A 35 11.02 18.58 20.08
C ARG A 35 12.08 18.51 21.17
N GLN A 36 13.39 18.55 20.90
CA GLN A 36 14.37 18.41 22.00
C GLN A 36 15.66 19.22 21.80
N SER A 37 16.11 19.88 22.85
CA SER A 37 17.45 20.46 23.01
C SER A 37 18.50 19.37 23.26
N TYR A 38 19.80 19.64 23.05
CA TYR A 38 20.85 18.63 23.33
C TYR A 38 20.85 18.16 24.78
N GLU A 39 20.50 19.05 25.71
CA GLU A 39 20.38 18.74 27.14
C GLU A 39 19.24 17.74 27.42
N GLU A 40 18.13 17.84 26.69
CA GLU A 40 17.01 16.90 26.79
C GLU A 40 17.34 15.55 26.14
N ILE A 41 18.05 15.56 25.01
CA ILE A 41 18.53 14.34 24.34
C ILE A 41 19.49 13.59 25.28
N ALA A 42 20.44 14.30 25.91
CA ALA A 42 21.39 13.72 26.87
C ALA A 42 20.69 13.05 28.06
N LYS A 43 19.66 13.72 28.62
CA LYS A 43 18.85 13.18 29.72
C LYS A 43 18.09 11.90 29.34
N LEU A 44 17.63 11.79 28.09
CA LEU A 44 16.91 10.63 27.59
C LEU A 44 17.83 9.44 27.28
N SER A 45 19.09 9.72 26.90
CA SER A 45 20.01 8.71 26.40
C SER A 45 21.07 8.24 27.39
N LYS A 46 21.07 8.76 28.63
CA LYS A 46 22.11 8.53 29.66
C LYS A 46 23.54 8.90 29.20
N TYR A 47 23.67 9.67 28.12
CA TYR A 47 24.96 10.15 27.63
C TYR A 47 25.25 11.54 28.21
N ASP A 48 26.54 11.88 28.31
CA ASP A 48 26.96 13.20 28.76
C ASP A 48 26.57 14.30 27.76
N ASP A 49 26.18 15.48 28.27
CA ASP A 49 25.74 16.61 27.44
C ASP A 49 26.87 17.12 26.52
N GLU A 50 28.13 17.12 26.97
CA GLU A 50 29.27 17.49 26.13
C GLU A 50 29.46 16.48 25.00
N TYR A 51 29.24 15.19 25.27
CA TYR A 51 29.32 14.14 24.26
C TYR A 51 28.22 14.27 23.19
N ILE A 52 26.98 14.54 23.60
CA ILE A 52 25.87 14.79 22.66
C ILE A 52 26.13 16.04 21.80
N LYS A 53 26.67 17.12 22.38
CA LYS A 53 27.04 18.33 21.65
C LYS A 53 28.15 18.07 20.63
N ALA A 54 29.18 17.32 21.02
CA ALA A 54 30.28 16.94 20.12
C ALA A 54 29.78 16.03 18.98
N ALA A 55 28.99 15.00 19.29
CA ALA A 55 28.38 14.11 18.31
C ALA A 55 27.44 14.84 17.36
N GLY A 56 26.63 15.78 17.88
CA GLY A 56 25.75 16.63 17.09
C GLY A 56 26.52 17.56 16.15
N TYR A 57 27.61 18.18 16.62
CA TYR A 57 28.47 19.01 15.76
C TYR A 57 29.07 18.18 14.61
N LYS A 58 29.59 16.98 14.92
CA LYS A 58 30.13 16.07 13.91
C LYS A 58 29.06 15.65 12.90
N LEU A 59 27.87 15.27 13.37
CA LEU A 59 26.73 14.91 12.53
C LEU A 59 26.38 16.01 11.54
N TRP A 60 26.13 17.25 12.01
CA TRP A 60 25.73 18.32 11.08
C TRP A 60 26.84 18.71 10.11
N LYS A 61 28.10 18.54 10.48
CA LYS A 61 29.24 18.75 9.59
C LYS A 61 29.25 17.68 8.48
N GLN A 62 29.15 16.40 8.84
CA GLN A 62 29.09 15.29 7.87
C GLN A 62 27.92 15.45 6.92
N LEU A 63 26.72 15.74 7.43
CA LEU A 63 25.56 16.00 6.57
C LEU A 63 25.74 17.23 5.69
N SER A 64 26.45 18.27 6.14
CA SER A 64 26.71 19.44 5.29
C SER A 64 27.64 19.11 4.12
N GLU A 65 28.60 18.23 4.34
CA GLU A 65 29.52 17.74 3.31
C GLU A 65 28.75 16.83 2.33
N ALA A 66 28.00 15.86 2.84
CA ALA A 66 27.28 14.88 2.03
C ALA A 66 26.12 15.49 1.20
N PHE A 67 25.40 16.49 1.73
CA PHE A 67 24.35 17.19 0.99
C PHE A 67 24.86 18.36 0.12
N GLU A 68 26.16 18.64 0.15
CA GLU A 68 26.78 19.82 -0.47
C GLU A 68 26.06 21.16 -0.14
N GLU A 69 25.37 21.20 1.00
CA GLU A 69 24.56 22.32 1.47
C GLU A 69 24.71 22.45 2.98
N LYS A 70 24.84 23.66 3.51
CA LYS A 70 24.99 23.88 4.95
C LYS A 70 23.78 23.36 5.74
N VAL A 71 23.96 22.24 6.45
CA VAL A 71 22.96 21.60 7.31
C VAL A 71 23.06 22.13 8.74
N LYS A 72 21.90 22.39 9.33
CA LYS A 72 21.66 22.77 10.72
C LYS A 72 20.41 22.04 11.21
N LYS A 73 20.30 21.88 12.53
CA LYS A 73 19.09 21.35 13.18
C LYS A 73 17.78 21.98 12.67
N SER A 74 17.76 23.29 12.43
CA SER A 74 16.54 24.00 12.00
C SER A 74 16.19 23.87 10.52
N ASN A 75 17.15 23.48 9.66
CA ASN A 75 16.95 23.46 8.22
C ASN A 75 17.05 22.06 7.59
N ILE A 76 17.42 21.01 8.35
CA ILE A 76 17.58 19.64 7.83
C ILE A 76 16.36 19.16 7.02
N LYS A 77 15.14 19.42 7.48
CA LYS A 77 13.90 19.11 6.72
C LYS A 77 13.84 19.80 5.36
N ALA A 78 14.28 21.05 5.30
CA ALA A 78 14.29 21.82 4.07
C ALA A 78 15.42 21.36 3.13
N VAL A 79 16.59 21.03 3.69
CA VAL A 79 17.74 20.48 2.94
C VAL A 79 17.34 19.14 2.29
N VAL A 80 16.81 18.19 3.07
CA VAL A 80 16.36 16.89 2.54
C VAL A 80 15.28 17.08 1.47
N LYS A 81 14.29 17.94 1.69
CA LYS A 81 13.27 18.23 0.66
C LYS A 81 13.87 18.84 -0.62
N ARG A 82 14.87 19.71 -0.51
CA ARG A 82 15.56 20.30 -1.67
C ARG A 82 16.41 19.27 -2.39
N TYR A 83 17.12 18.43 -1.66
CA TYR A 83 17.88 17.30 -2.20
C TYR A 83 16.97 16.41 -3.05
N LEU A 84 15.85 15.96 -2.48
CA LEU A 84 14.87 15.14 -3.21
C LEU A 84 14.35 15.82 -4.48
N ARG A 85 14.09 17.14 -4.43
CA ARG A 85 13.67 17.91 -5.63
C ARG A 85 14.77 18.01 -6.69
N ARG A 86 16.03 18.22 -6.30
CA ARG A 86 17.17 18.32 -7.23
C ARG A 86 17.44 16.98 -7.91
N HIS A 87 17.39 15.90 -7.14
CA HIS A 87 17.64 14.55 -7.61
C HIS A 87 16.39 13.84 -8.15
N HIS A 88 15.28 14.57 -8.33
CA HIS A 88 14.01 14.04 -8.87
C HIS A 88 13.50 12.80 -8.10
N VAL A 89 13.81 12.73 -6.80
CA VAL A 89 13.34 11.66 -5.92
C VAL A 89 11.93 11.98 -5.45
N THR A 90 10.95 11.34 -6.07
CA THR A 90 9.53 11.51 -5.72
C THR A 90 9.19 10.65 -4.50
N LEU A 91 9.10 11.27 -3.32
CA LEU A 91 8.53 10.63 -2.14
C LEU A 91 7.01 10.52 -2.27
N HIS A 92 6.54 9.50 -2.96
CA HIS A 92 5.13 9.11 -2.90
C HIS A 92 4.82 8.65 -1.47
N ARG A 93 3.80 9.27 -0.85
CA ARG A 93 3.40 9.00 0.55
C ARG A 93 2.68 7.64 0.72
N THR A 94 2.99 6.71 -0.17
CA THR A 94 2.45 5.37 -0.34
C THR A 94 3.64 4.50 -0.73
N GLN A 95 4.23 3.81 0.26
CA GLN A 95 5.29 2.77 0.18
C GLN A 95 5.65 2.24 -1.23
N VAL A 96 6.43 2.99 -2.02
CA VAL A 96 7.20 2.44 -3.15
C VAL A 96 8.54 3.15 -3.18
N ILE A 97 9.62 2.43 -2.87
CA ILE A 97 10.99 2.93 -3.02
C ILE A 97 11.28 2.94 -4.51
N GLY A 98 11.45 4.13 -5.10
CA GLY A 98 11.96 4.27 -6.46
C GLY A 98 13.44 3.91 -6.48
N VAL A 99 13.82 2.85 -7.19
CA VAL A 99 15.21 2.44 -7.39
C VAL A 99 15.62 2.83 -8.81
N ASN A 100 16.72 3.58 -8.95
CA ASN A 100 17.28 3.87 -10.27
C ASN A 100 17.98 2.61 -10.80
N LEU A 101 17.46 2.04 -11.89
CA LEU A 101 17.98 0.84 -12.54
C LEU A 101 18.71 1.15 -13.85
N SER A 102 19.08 2.41 -14.10
CA SER A 102 19.79 2.81 -15.32
C SER A 102 21.10 2.03 -15.46
N GLY A 103 21.23 1.25 -16.53
CA GLY A 103 22.41 0.41 -16.81
C GLY A 103 22.41 -0.96 -16.13
N ALA A 104 21.36 -1.33 -15.39
CA ALA A 104 21.21 -2.68 -14.87
C ALA A 104 20.77 -3.66 -15.96
N ASP A 105 21.35 -4.85 -16.00
CA ASP A 105 20.83 -5.97 -16.79
C ASP A 105 19.55 -6.49 -16.10
N LEU A 106 18.41 -6.23 -16.73
CA LEU A 106 17.08 -6.62 -16.24
C LEU A 106 16.53 -7.84 -17.01
N SER A 107 17.37 -8.57 -17.74
CA SER A 107 16.93 -9.75 -18.47
C SER A 107 16.31 -10.78 -17.52
N GLY A 108 15.04 -11.13 -17.76
CA GLY A 108 14.27 -12.04 -16.90
C GLY A 108 13.62 -11.41 -15.64
N ALA A 109 13.77 -10.11 -15.40
CA ALA A 109 13.09 -9.42 -14.31
C ALA A 109 11.59 -9.21 -14.59
N ARG A 110 10.74 -9.40 -13.58
CA ARG A 110 9.27 -9.17 -13.68
C ARG A 110 8.92 -7.76 -13.21
N LEU A 111 8.71 -6.85 -14.17
CA LEU A 111 8.45 -5.42 -13.91
C LEU A 111 6.95 -5.06 -13.84
N SER A 112 6.08 -6.00 -13.45
CA SER A 112 4.60 -5.93 -13.60
C SER A 112 3.87 -4.80 -12.86
N PHE A 113 4.58 -3.90 -12.18
CA PHE A 113 4.04 -2.70 -11.51
C PHE A 113 5.02 -1.51 -11.55
N ALA A 114 6.06 -1.57 -12.38
CA ALA A 114 7.01 -0.48 -12.53
C ALA A 114 6.36 0.63 -13.35
N ASN A 115 6.25 1.83 -12.78
CA ASN A 115 5.84 3.00 -13.55
C ASN A 115 7.00 3.41 -14.48
N LEU A 116 6.94 2.98 -15.74
CA LEU A 116 7.96 3.26 -16.77
C LEU A 116 7.68 4.56 -17.54
N SER A 117 6.72 5.38 -17.10
CA SER A 117 6.28 6.57 -17.85
C SER A 117 7.31 7.70 -17.96
N GLU A 118 8.44 7.60 -17.25
CA GLU A 118 9.51 8.61 -17.25
C GLU A 118 10.88 8.09 -17.76
N TYR A 119 10.91 7.00 -18.54
CA TYR A 119 12.19 6.43 -19.01
C TYR A 119 12.69 7.00 -20.36
N ASP A 120 13.97 7.37 -20.45
CA ASP A 120 14.67 7.79 -21.68
C ASP A 120 15.20 6.57 -22.45
N SER A 121 14.95 6.50 -23.76
CA SER A 121 14.98 5.33 -24.66
C SER A 121 16.27 4.49 -24.82
N SER A 122 17.20 4.48 -23.85
CA SER A 122 18.50 3.81 -23.95
C SER A 122 18.70 2.53 -23.10
N THR A 123 17.68 1.97 -22.44
CA THR A 123 17.81 0.64 -21.80
C THR A 123 17.54 -0.47 -22.79
N ASP A 124 18.41 -1.49 -22.77
CA ASP A 124 18.19 -2.72 -23.50
C ASP A 124 17.17 -3.58 -22.73
N LEU A 125 15.93 -3.60 -23.22
CA LEU A 125 14.79 -4.32 -22.61
C LEU A 125 14.56 -5.70 -23.24
N GLN A 126 15.54 -6.26 -23.95
CA GLN A 126 15.40 -7.59 -24.55
C GLN A 126 15.12 -8.65 -23.48
N GLY A 127 13.91 -9.21 -23.52
CA GLY A 127 13.43 -10.24 -22.59
C GLY A 127 12.69 -9.72 -21.35
N ALA A 128 12.55 -8.42 -21.16
CA ALA A 128 11.69 -7.86 -20.12
C ALA A 128 10.20 -8.02 -20.50
N THR A 129 9.40 -8.64 -19.63
CA THR A 129 7.96 -8.79 -19.89
C THR A 129 7.24 -7.51 -19.47
N ILE A 130 6.94 -6.65 -20.44
CA ILE A 130 6.15 -5.43 -20.26
C ILE A 130 4.67 -5.83 -20.42
N SER A 131 3.90 -5.73 -19.33
CA SER A 131 2.44 -5.76 -19.42
C SER A 131 1.97 -4.32 -19.60
N ASP A 132 1.67 -3.95 -20.84
CA ASP A 132 1.02 -2.68 -21.12
C ASP A 132 -0.32 -2.61 -20.36
N ASN A 133 -0.58 -1.46 -19.72
CA ASN A 133 -1.78 -1.10 -18.95
C ASN A 133 -3.11 -1.15 -19.74
N LYS A 134 -3.16 -1.85 -20.86
CA LYS A 134 -4.37 -2.11 -21.67
C LYS A 134 -4.57 -3.58 -22.02
N THR A 135 -3.69 -4.48 -21.58
CA THR A 135 -3.74 -5.87 -22.04
C THR A 135 -3.78 -6.82 -20.85
N VAL A 136 -4.96 -7.42 -20.68
CA VAL A 136 -5.29 -8.53 -19.77
C VAL A 136 -4.23 -9.63 -19.91
N SER A 137 -3.22 -9.66 -19.03
CA SER A 137 -2.15 -10.66 -19.09
C SER A 137 -2.46 -11.87 -18.21
N ASP A 138 -2.47 -13.06 -18.81
CA ASP A 138 -2.69 -14.37 -18.18
C ASP A 138 -1.41 -14.88 -17.52
N GLN A 139 -1.32 -14.97 -16.19
CA GLN A 139 -0.25 -15.70 -15.51
C GLN A 139 -0.81 -16.54 -14.33
N ILE A 140 -0.31 -17.78 -14.22
CA ILE A 140 -0.85 -18.92 -13.45
C ILE A 140 0.24 -19.40 -12.43
N ILE A 141 0.08 -19.39 -11.08
CA ILE A 141 1.01 -19.92 -9.98
C ILE A 141 0.45 -20.69 -8.67
N LYS A 142 0.18 -22.03 -8.52
CA LYS A 142 -0.69 -22.85 -7.55
C LYS A 142 -0.72 -22.47 -6.04
N ALA A 143 -1.86 -22.74 -5.36
CA ALA A 143 -2.43 -22.21 -4.09
C ALA A 143 -2.06 -22.85 -2.72
N GLU A 144 -2.06 -22.05 -1.62
CA GLU A 144 -2.58 -22.32 -0.24
C GLU A 144 -2.79 -21.00 0.58
N ASP A 145 -4.04 -20.71 1.01
CA ASP A 145 -4.58 -19.62 1.87
C ASP A 145 -4.16 -18.14 1.66
N ALA A 146 -4.83 -17.45 0.73
CA ALA A 146 -4.61 -16.02 0.43
C ALA A 146 -5.54 -15.11 1.24
N HIS A 147 -4.96 -14.18 2.02
CA HIS A 147 -5.69 -13.12 2.72
C HIS A 147 -5.31 -11.74 2.17
N ASN A 148 -6.30 -10.85 2.05
CA ASN A 148 -6.19 -9.58 1.33
C ASN A 148 -5.36 -8.47 2.02
N GLN A 149 -4.72 -8.75 3.16
CA GLN A 149 -3.83 -7.81 3.86
C GLN A 149 -2.37 -7.84 3.39
N GLY A 150 -2.10 -8.42 2.21
CA GLY A 150 -0.79 -8.27 1.56
C GLY A 150 0.31 -9.18 2.12
N ILE A 151 -0.04 -10.29 2.76
CA ILE A 151 0.93 -11.38 2.90
C ILE A 151 0.95 -12.16 1.59
N LEU A 152 2.14 -12.22 0.96
CA LEU A 152 2.45 -13.20 -0.08
C LEU A 152 2.08 -14.59 0.44
N SER A 153 0.96 -15.10 -0.03
CA SER A 153 0.69 -16.52 -0.01
C SER A 153 0.81 -16.97 -1.47
N SER A 154 1.66 -17.97 -1.65
CA SER A 154 2.03 -18.63 -2.89
C SER A 154 0.80 -19.24 -3.57
N ILE A 155 0.02 -18.44 -4.30
CA ILE A 155 -1.20 -18.89 -5.01
C ILE A 155 -1.35 -18.31 -6.42
N LYS A 156 -1.96 -19.12 -7.29
CA LYS A 156 -2.03 -19.05 -8.77
C LYS A 156 -3.10 -18.06 -9.15
N SER A 157 -3.51 -17.20 -8.23
CA SER A 157 -4.65 -16.34 -8.39
C SER A 157 -4.19 -15.17 -9.22
N ARG A 158 -4.69 -15.13 -10.45
CA ARG A 158 -4.64 -13.93 -11.28
C ARG A 158 -5.23 -12.78 -10.46
N ILE A 159 -4.40 -11.80 -10.12
CA ILE A 159 -4.84 -10.59 -9.42
C ILE A 159 -5.22 -9.58 -10.51
N TYR A 160 -6.46 -9.11 -10.47
CA TYR A 160 -6.97 -8.10 -11.37
C TYR A 160 -6.86 -6.73 -10.69
N HIS A 161 -6.48 -5.72 -11.45
CA HIS A 161 -6.28 -4.35 -10.95
C HIS A 161 -7.21 -3.38 -11.68
N TRP A 162 -7.85 -2.49 -10.93
CA TRP A 162 -8.71 -1.44 -11.46
C TRP A 162 -8.78 -0.28 -10.46
N ASN A 163 -8.48 0.96 -10.90
CA ASN A 163 -8.44 2.17 -10.06
C ASN A 163 -7.67 1.99 -8.72
N ASP A 164 -6.47 1.43 -8.78
CA ASP A 164 -5.61 1.08 -7.62
C ASP A 164 -6.23 0.08 -6.62
N LEU A 165 -7.38 -0.50 -6.94
CA LEU A 165 -8.01 -1.61 -6.21
C LEU A 165 -7.57 -2.95 -6.81
N ARG A 166 -7.54 -3.99 -5.98
CA ARG A 166 -7.16 -5.36 -6.35
C ARG A 166 -8.37 -6.28 -6.25
N PHE A 167 -8.47 -7.24 -7.16
CA PHE A 167 -9.56 -8.22 -7.20
C PHE A 167 -9.03 -9.61 -7.53
N ARG A 168 -9.73 -10.66 -7.08
CA ARG A 168 -9.36 -12.07 -7.32
C ARG A 168 -9.91 -12.64 -8.63
N CYS A 169 -10.94 -12.00 -9.18
CA CYS A 169 -11.66 -12.47 -10.35
C CYS A 169 -12.09 -11.28 -11.23
N GLU A 170 -12.26 -11.51 -12.53
CA GLU A 170 -12.64 -10.48 -13.51
C GLU A 170 -14.08 -10.02 -13.28
N GLU A 171 -14.93 -10.95 -12.83
CA GLU A 171 -16.31 -10.75 -12.43
C GLU A 171 -16.44 -9.64 -11.37
N ALA A 172 -15.54 -9.63 -10.38
CA ALA A 172 -15.51 -8.59 -9.36
C ALA A 172 -15.14 -7.23 -9.95
N VAL A 173 -14.22 -7.18 -10.92
CA VAL A 173 -13.88 -5.90 -11.60
C VAL A 173 -15.12 -5.34 -12.31
N LYS A 174 -15.91 -6.19 -12.97
CA LYS A 174 -17.15 -5.76 -13.65
C LYS A 174 -18.20 -5.20 -12.70
N ILE A 175 -18.36 -5.82 -11.54
CA ILE A 175 -19.22 -5.29 -10.48
C ILE A 175 -18.69 -3.96 -9.94
N ALA A 176 -17.38 -3.84 -9.71
CA ALA A 176 -16.78 -2.59 -9.25
C ALA A 176 -16.98 -1.46 -10.27
N GLU A 177 -16.76 -1.72 -11.57
CA GLU A 177 -17.04 -0.77 -12.66
C GLU A 177 -18.51 -0.33 -12.69
N ALA A 178 -19.45 -1.23 -12.41
CA ALA A 178 -20.88 -0.92 -12.34
C ALA A 178 -21.24 -0.08 -11.10
N LEU A 179 -20.74 -0.46 -9.92
CA LEU A 179 -20.93 0.31 -8.68
C LEU A 179 -20.39 1.74 -8.81
N ASP A 180 -19.22 1.90 -9.41
CA ASP A 180 -18.59 3.21 -9.64
C ASP A 180 -19.42 4.11 -10.56
N ARG A 181 -20.00 3.54 -11.62
CA ARG A 181 -20.91 4.27 -12.52
C ARG A 181 -22.18 4.77 -11.83
N THR A 182 -22.63 4.08 -10.78
CA THR A 182 -23.76 4.53 -9.94
C THR A 182 -23.34 5.53 -8.85
N SER A 183 -22.05 5.88 -8.75
CA SER A 183 -21.50 6.69 -7.65
C SER A 183 -21.81 6.11 -6.26
N THR A 184 -21.92 4.79 -6.16
CA THR A 184 -22.20 4.10 -4.90
C THR A 184 -20.92 3.91 -4.10
N LEU A 185 -20.98 4.08 -2.78
CA LEU A 185 -19.86 3.77 -1.89
C LEU A 185 -19.74 2.25 -1.71
N PHE A 186 -18.59 1.69 -2.05
CA PHE A 186 -18.31 0.28 -1.85
C PHE A 186 -16.87 0.04 -1.38
N PHE A 187 -16.68 -1.09 -0.71
CA PHE A 187 -15.41 -1.56 -0.17
C PHE A 187 -15.19 -2.99 -0.66
N PRO A 188 -14.36 -3.20 -1.69
CA PRO A 188 -14.06 -4.53 -2.17
C PRO A 188 -13.11 -5.26 -1.21
N ASN A 189 -13.20 -6.59 -1.15
CA ASN A 189 -12.35 -7.46 -0.33
C ASN A 189 -12.28 -7.04 1.15
N SER A 190 -13.42 -6.66 1.71
CA SER A 190 -13.50 -6.10 3.06
C SER A 190 -13.28 -7.19 4.11
N LYS A 191 -12.24 -7.05 4.95
CA LYS A 191 -12.00 -7.99 6.07
C LYS A 191 -12.73 -7.52 7.34
N ALA A 192 -13.82 -8.21 7.67
CA ALA A 192 -14.61 -7.97 8.88
C ALA A 192 -14.13 -8.85 10.04
N ARG A 193 -14.06 -8.28 11.26
CA ARG A 193 -13.74 -9.01 12.50
C ARG A 193 -15.00 -9.20 13.35
N LEU A 194 -15.67 -10.34 13.19
CA LEU A 194 -16.95 -10.63 13.84
C LEU A 194 -16.77 -11.42 15.14
N THR A 195 -17.81 -11.41 15.98
CA THR A 195 -17.94 -12.32 17.13
C THR A 195 -18.84 -13.49 16.74
N THR A 196 -18.33 -14.70 16.79
CA THR A 196 -19.07 -15.94 16.50
C THR A 196 -19.19 -16.78 17.79
N PRO A 197 -20.06 -17.81 17.85
CA PRO A 197 -20.13 -18.69 19.01
C PRO A 197 -18.79 -19.34 19.39
N SER A 198 -17.88 -19.48 18.43
CA SER A 198 -16.54 -20.03 18.60
C SER A 198 -15.46 -18.97 18.89
N GLY A 199 -15.85 -17.71 19.11
CA GLY A 199 -14.95 -16.60 19.45
C GLY A 199 -14.83 -15.53 18.35
N ARG A 200 -13.78 -14.70 18.43
CA ARG A 200 -13.56 -13.64 17.44
C ARG A 200 -12.94 -14.23 16.16
N GLN A 201 -13.60 -14.06 15.03
CA GLN A 201 -13.19 -14.60 13.72
C GLN A 201 -13.16 -13.51 12.64
N ASN A 202 -12.36 -13.74 11.60
CA ASN A 202 -12.31 -12.87 10.42
C ASN A 202 -13.21 -13.45 9.34
N GLN A 203 -13.96 -12.59 8.65
CA GLN A 203 -14.74 -12.93 7.47
C GLN A 203 -14.42 -11.93 6.36
N GLU A 204 -14.37 -12.40 5.11
CA GLU A 204 -13.97 -11.57 3.96
C GLU A 204 -15.04 -11.63 2.87
N PRO A 205 -16.06 -10.75 2.92
CA PRO A 205 -16.98 -10.57 1.82
C PRO A 205 -16.31 -9.97 0.58
N ASP A 206 -16.85 -10.30 -0.59
CA ASP A 206 -16.33 -9.77 -1.87
C ASP A 206 -16.58 -8.26 -1.98
N PHE A 207 -17.81 -7.81 -1.69
CA PHE A 207 -18.16 -6.40 -1.64
C PHE A 207 -18.98 -6.07 -0.41
N LEU A 208 -18.52 -5.07 0.35
CA LEU A 208 -19.34 -4.37 1.33
C LEU A 208 -19.81 -3.04 0.71
N ILE A 209 -21.11 -2.82 0.64
CA ILE A 209 -21.72 -1.70 -0.07
C ILE A 209 -22.55 -0.88 0.90
N PHE A 210 -22.43 0.44 0.80
CA PHE A 210 -23.24 1.38 1.56
C PHE A 210 -24.09 2.21 0.60
N HIS A 211 -25.40 2.13 0.75
CA HIS A 211 -26.34 2.89 -0.04
C HIS A 211 -27.51 3.37 0.84
N GLN A 212 -27.83 4.66 0.78
CA GLN A 212 -28.96 5.28 1.49
C GLN A 212 -29.04 4.96 3.00
N GLY A 213 -27.89 4.94 3.70
CA GLY A 213 -27.87 4.70 5.14
C GLY A 213 -27.84 3.22 5.54
N LYS A 214 -27.86 2.31 4.56
CA LYS A 214 -27.93 0.87 4.78
C LYS A 214 -26.67 0.18 4.26
N TRP A 215 -26.28 -0.88 4.95
CA TRP A 215 -25.15 -1.73 4.59
C TRP A 215 -25.68 -3.02 3.98
N GLY A 216 -25.04 -3.44 2.90
CA GLY A 216 -25.28 -4.75 2.31
C GLY A 216 -24.00 -5.38 1.81
N ILE A 217 -24.05 -6.70 1.65
CA ILE A 217 -22.97 -7.49 1.08
C ILE A 217 -23.43 -8.06 -0.26
N LEU A 218 -22.56 -7.96 -1.26
CA LEU A 218 -22.71 -8.63 -2.53
C LEU A 218 -21.58 -9.65 -2.69
N GLU A 219 -21.95 -10.92 -2.80
CA GLU A 219 -21.06 -12.07 -2.95
C GLU A 219 -21.10 -12.61 -4.37
N ILE A 220 -19.93 -12.95 -4.92
CA ILE A 220 -19.84 -13.57 -6.24
C ILE A 220 -19.74 -15.08 -6.04
N LEU A 221 -20.81 -15.79 -6.42
CA LEU A 221 -20.88 -17.24 -6.34
C LEU A 221 -20.14 -17.84 -7.55
N HIS A 222 -19.05 -18.53 -7.28
CA HIS A 222 -18.40 -19.38 -8.27
C HIS A 222 -19.03 -20.78 -8.25
N PRO A 223 -19.05 -21.53 -9.37
CA PRO A 223 -19.73 -22.82 -9.49
C PRO A 223 -19.37 -23.87 -8.42
N ASP A 224 -18.17 -23.78 -7.86
CA ASP A 224 -17.65 -24.69 -6.84
C ASP A 224 -17.82 -24.15 -5.40
N THR A 225 -18.52 -23.02 -5.22
CA THR A 225 -18.71 -22.37 -3.91
C THR A 225 -20.11 -22.65 -3.40
N GLU A 226 -20.22 -23.30 -2.24
CA GLU A 226 -21.52 -23.44 -1.57
C GLU A 226 -21.85 -22.18 -0.77
N LYS A 227 -23.15 -21.88 -0.69
CA LYS A 227 -23.66 -20.78 0.13
C LYS A 227 -23.45 -21.10 1.61
N ASP A 228 -22.68 -20.26 2.31
CA ASP A 228 -22.52 -20.37 3.76
C ASP A 228 -23.62 -19.59 4.51
N GLU A 229 -24.73 -20.26 4.80
CA GLU A 229 -25.82 -19.69 5.59
C GLU A 229 -25.40 -19.29 7.02
N THR A 230 -24.35 -19.89 7.56
CA THR A 230 -23.87 -19.57 8.91
C THR A 230 -23.15 -18.22 8.89
N ARG A 231 -22.37 -17.95 7.83
CA ARG A 231 -21.75 -16.64 7.59
C ARG A 231 -22.81 -15.55 7.42
N ASP A 232 -23.89 -15.84 6.69
CA ASP A 232 -24.98 -14.88 6.51
C ASP A 232 -25.60 -14.46 7.86
N ARG A 233 -25.90 -15.44 8.72
CA ARG A 233 -26.43 -15.20 10.08
C ARG A 233 -25.45 -14.41 10.95
N GLN A 234 -24.14 -14.61 10.78
CA GLN A 234 -23.12 -13.86 11.53
C GLN A 234 -23.12 -12.39 11.15
N PHE A 235 -23.15 -12.05 9.86
CA PHE A 235 -23.24 -10.65 9.40
C PHE A 235 -24.57 -10.00 9.81
N ALA A 236 -25.68 -10.73 9.70
CA ALA A 236 -26.99 -10.24 10.12
C ALA A 236 -27.03 -9.89 11.62
N SER A 237 -26.41 -10.70 12.49
CA SER A 237 -26.34 -10.40 13.93
C SER A 237 -25.51 -9.16 14.27
N HIS A 238 -24.71 -8.66 13.33
CA HIS A 238 -23.93 -7.42 13.45
C HIS A 238 -24.53 -6.25 12.63
N GLY A 239 -25.79 -6.38 12.17
CA GLY A 239 -26.52 -5.31 11.51
C GLY A 239 -26.39 -5.24 9.99
N ILE A 240 -25.74 -6.22 9.35
CA ILE A 240 -25.66 -6.34 7.89
C ILE A 240 -26.56 -7.51 7.46
N SER A 241 -27.84 -7.22 7.27
CA SER A 241 -28.86 -8.25 7.01
C SER A 241 -29.08 -8.54 5.53
N ILE A 242 -28.66 -7.63 4.64
CA ILE A 242 -28.88 -7.77 3.20
C ILE A 242 -27.61 -8.34 2.59
N ILE A 243 -27.69 -9.63 2.23
CA ILE A 243 -26.60 -10.37 1.59
C ILE A 243 -27.17 -10.97 0.32
N HIS A 244 -26.61 -10.57 -0.82
CA HIS A 244 -27.04 -11.00 -2.14
C HIS A 244 -25.93 -11.74 -2.84
N TYR A 245 -26.27 -12.85 -3.48
CA TYR A 245 -25.34 -13.72 -4.19
C TYR A 245 -25.57 -13.57 -5.69
N CYS A 246 -24.56 -13.10 -6.44
CA CYS A 246 -24.58 -13.05 -7.91
C CYS A 246 -23.82 -14.24 -8.49
N ASP A 247 -24.40 -14.90 -9.50
CA ASP A 247 -23.69 -15.93 -10.28
C ASP A 247 -22.59 -15.28 -11.11
N ALA A 248 -21.37 -15.83 -11.04
CA ALA A 248 -20.20 -15.33 -11.73
C ALA A 248 -20.43 -15.02 -13.23
N ASN A 249 -21.22 -15.84 -13.95
CA ASN A 249 -21.49 -15.59 -15.37
C ASN A 249 -22.38 -14.36 -15.55
N ARG A 250 -23.42 -14.21 -14.71
CA ARG A 250 -24.26 -13.00 -14.73
C ARG A 250 -23.46 -11.75 -14.39
N CYS A 251 -22.52 -11.84 -13.44
CA CYS A 251 -21.67 -10.70 -13.08
C CYS A 251 -20.77 -10.25 -14.27
N LYS A 252 -20.53 -11.11 -15.29
CA LYS A 252 -19.89 -10.70 -16.57
C LYS A 252 -20.86 -10.11 -17.59
N GLU A 253 -22.00 -10.76 -17.78
CA GLU A 253 -22.94 -10.44 -18.85
C GLU A 253 -23.77 -9.19 -18.56
N GLU A 254 -24.20 -9.01 -17.31
CA GLU A 254 -25.13 -7.94 -16.91
C GLU A 254 -24.79 -7.30 -15.55
N PRO A 255 -23.54 -6.83 -15.33
CA PRO A 255 -23.10 -6.27 -14.04
C PRO A 255 -23.95 -5.07 -13.58
N ASP A 256 -24.37 -4.22 -14.52
CA ASP A 256 -25.19 -3.03 -14.21
C ASP A 256 -26.56 -3.37 -13.66
N ARG A 257 -27.18 -4.39 -14.24
CA ARG A 257 -28.48 -4.85 -13.81
C ARG A 257 -28.42 -5.45 -12.42
N ILE A 258 -27.38 -6.25 -12.14
CA ILE A 258 -27.16 -6.83 -10.81
C ILE A 258 -26.97 -5.73 -9.77
N VAL A 259 -26.13 -4.75 -10.07
CA VAL A 259 -25.91 -3.61 -9.16
C VAL A 259 -27.22 -2.87 -8.92
N GLN A 260 -27.98 -2.57 -9.97
CA GLN A 260 -29.26 -1.88 -9.81
C GLN A 260 -30.26 -2.70 -8.97
N GLU A 261 -30.43 -4.00 -9.27
CA GLU A 261 -31.28 -4.92 -8.50
C GLU A 261 -30.87 -4.95 -7.03
N PHE A 262 -29.56 -4.99 -6.76
CA PHE A 262 -29.04 -4.99 -5.39
C PHE A 262 -29.29 -3.66 -4.66
N LEU A 263 -29.07 -2.52 -5.31
CA LEU A 263 -29.34 -1.20 -4.72
C LEU A 263 -30.84 -1.00 -4.46
N ASP A 264 -31.71 -1.54 -5.31
CA ASP A 264 -33.16 -1.52 -5.11
C ASP A 264 -33.55 -2.35 -3.89
N ILE A 265 -32.98 -3.55 -3.73
CA ILE A 265 -33.17 -4.40 -2.54
C ILE A 265 -32.70 -3.66 -1.29
N LEU A 266 -31.51 -3.04 -1.34
CA LEU A 266 -30.96 -2.29 -0.22
C LEU A 266 -31.84 -1.11 0.16
N SER A 267 -32.43 -0.43 -0.82
CA SER A 267 -33.33 0.69 -0.57
C SER A 267 -34.62 0.25 0.12
N GLN A 268 -35.13 -0.95 -0.20
CA GLN A 268 -36.40 -1.47 0.32
C GLN A 268 -36.31 -2.11 1.72
N GLY A 269 -35.21 -2.81 2.04
CA GLY A 269 -35.06 -3.54 3.32
C GLY A 269 -34.48 -2.68 4.42
#